data_AF-A0A7I8JT90-F1
#
_entry.id   AF-A0A7I8JT90-F1
#
_cell.length_a   1.000
_cell.length_b   1.000
_cell.length_c   1.000
_cell.angle_alpha   90.00
_cell.angle_beta   90.00
_cell.angle_gamma   90.00
#
_symmetry.space_group_name_H-M   'P 1'
#
loop_
_entity.id
_entity.type
_entity.pdbx_description
1 polymer ?
#
loop_
_entity_poly.entity_id
_entity_poly.type
_entity_poly.pdbx_seq_one_letter_code
_entity_poly.pdbx_strand_id
1 'polypeptide(L)'
;MHSGSGIDCCHRHCVASSGGVSRFRVPSVFSFIGHPQDVGSAGGGEAAATARRRRWVPAKRKPVFIKVDQLKPGTSGHTLTVKVVDAKTVMQKGRPTAAHLRLTKIAECLVGDETGTIVFTARNEQVDLMKPGATIILRNAKIDMFKGSMRLAVDKWGRVEVAEPAVFSVKDDNNLSLVEYELVNVVEE
;
A
#
# COMPACT_ATOMS: atom_id res chain seq x y z
N MET A 1 -40.43 -24.36 -36.82
CA MET A 1 -41.02 -23.05 -37.16
C MET A 1 -41.86 -22.57 -35.97
N HIS A 2 -41.26 -21.78 -35.09
CA HIS A 2 -41.90 -20.94 -34.06
C HIS A 2 -40.86 -19.84 -33.78
N SER A 3 -40.98 -18.60 -34.30
CA SER A 3 -41.72 -17.46 -33.74
C SER A 3 -41.36 -17.22 -32.25
N GLY A 4 -40.76 -16.12 -31.80
CA GLY A 4 -40.34 -14.87 -32.42
C GLY A 4 -39.72 -13.95 -31.34
N SER A 5 -39.09 -12.85 -31.80
CA SER A 5 -39.04 -11.48 -31.21
C SER A 5 -38.92 -11.34 -29.67
N GLY A 6 -37.84 -10.81 -29.10
CA GLY A 6 -37.33 -9.44 -29.27
C GLY A 6 -37.97 -8.51 -28.22
N ILE A 7 -37.18 -7.69 -27.51
CA ILE A 7 -37.50 -6.32 -27.01
C ILE A 7 -36.31 -5.80 -26.18
N ASP A 8 -35.67 -4.78 -26.76
CA ASP A 8 -34.85 -3.75 -26.14
C ASP A 8 -35.60 -2.94 -25.06
N CYS A 9 -34.89 -2.54 -24.00
CA CYS A 9 -35.30 -1.43 -23.15
C CYS A 9 -34.11 -0.53 -22.81
N CYS A 10 -33.77 0.36 -23.77
CA CYS A 10 -33.10 1.63 -23.49
C CYS A 10 -34.17 2.70 -23.22
N HIS A 11 -34.11 3.36 -22.05
CA HIS A 11 -34.73 4.66 -21.70
C HIS A 11 -34.12 5.03 -20.32
N ARG A 12 -33.75 6.27 -19.95
CA ARG A 12 -34.18 7.59 -20.40
C ARG A 12 -33.22 8.64 -19.85
N HIS A 13 -33.01 9.72 -20.61
CA HIS A 13 -32.45 10.98 -20.15
C HIS A 13 -33.24 11.60 -18.97
N CYS A 14 -32.53 12.28 -18.09
CA CYS A 14 -33.09 13.38 -17.27
C CYS A 14 -32.15 14.59 -17.37
N VAL A 15 -32.68 15.66 -17.97
CA VAL A 15 -32.12 17.02 -17.97
C VAL A 15 -32.87 17.82 -16.90
N ALA A 16 -32.15 18.62 -16.10
CA ALA A 16 -32.75 19.71 -15.34
C ALA A 16 -31.81 20.92 -15.31
N SER A 17 -32.40 22.09 -15.54
CA SER A 17 -31.80 23.42 -15.76
C SER A 17 -32.20 24.38 -14.63
N SER A 18 -31.70 25.62 -14.69
CA SER A 18 -32.00 26.84 -13.90
C SER A 18 -31.38 26.89 -12.48
N GLY A 19 -30.62 27.90 -12.07
CA GLY A 19 -30.82 29.37 -12.08
C GLY A 19 -30.94 29.81 -10.60
N GLY A 20 -30.45 30.90 -10.03
CA GLY A 20 -29.67 32.08 -10.42
C GLY A 20 -29.33 32.87 -9.13
N VAL A 21 -28.46 33.88 -9.27
CA VAL A 21 -28.26 35.13 -8.49
C VAL A 21 -28.99 35.30 -7.14
N SER A 22 -28.35 35.80 -6.07
CA SER A 22 -28.10 37.24 -5.93
C SER A 22 -27.36 37.59 -4.62
N ARG A 23 -26.56 38.65 -4.71
CA ARG A 23 -25.90 39.37 -3.61
C ARG A 23 -26.93 40.16 -2.82
N PHE A 24 -26.80 40.23 -1.49
CA PHE A 24 -27.26 41.38 -0.72
C PHE A 24 -26.25 41.75 0.37
N ARG A 25 -26.02 43.06 0.48
CA ARG A 25 -25.04 43.76 1.29
C ARG A 25 -25.81 44.78 2.14
N VAL A 26 -25.23 45.12 3.31
CA VAL A 26 -25.36 46.34 4.15
C VAL A 26 -26.68 46.59 4.92
N PRO A 27 -26.72 47.54 5.91
CA PRO A 27 -25.83 47.78 7.07
C PRO A 27 -26.63 48.17 8.35
N SER A 28 -25.92 48.64 9.41
CA SER A 28 -26.29 49.75 10.33
C SER A 28 -26.21 49.38 11.83
N VAL A 29 -25.13 49.76 12.52
CA VAL A 29 -24.96 50.94 13.42
C VAL A 29 -25.78 50.85 14.70
N PHE A 30 -25.10 50.84 15.86
CA PHE A 30 -25.50 51.67 17.01
C PHE A 30 -24.27 51.98 17.89
N SER A 31 -23.97 53.28 17.97
CA SER A 31 -23.00 53.91 18.87
C SER A 31 -23.47 53.85 20.33
N PHE A 32 -22.54 53.84 21.29
CA PHE A 32 -22.66 54.67 22.49
C PHE A 32 -21.27 55.08 23.00
N ILE A 33 -21.21 56.35 23.39
CA ILE A 33 -20.03 57.18 23.65
C ILE A 33 -19.85 57.28 25.17
N GLY A 34 -18.61 57.24 25.66
CA GLY A 34 -18.24 57.62 27.02
C GLY A 34 -16.72 57.70 27.21
N HIS A 35 -16.21 58.91 27.46
CA HIS A 35 -14.85 59.31 27.87
C HIS A 35 -15.05 60.38 28.97
N PRO A 36 -14.03 60.84 29.75
CA PRO A 36 -12.77 60.23 30.23
C PRO A 36 -12.60 60.43 31.77
N GLN A 37 -11.60 59.84 32.44
CA GLN A 37 -10.34 60.45 32.98
C GLN A 37 -9.83 59.50 34.12
N ASP A 38 -8.56 59.31 34.52
CA ASP A 38 -7.21 59.68 34.12
C ASP A 38 -6.21 58.79 34.95
N VAL A 39 -4.98 58.62 34.44
CA VAL A 39 -3.68 58.24 35.07
C VAL A 39 -3.42 56.89 35.80
N GLY A 40 -2.34 56.19 35.38
CA GLY A 40 -1.44 55.51 36.32
C GLY A 40 -0.78 54.16 35.93
N SER A 41 0.36 54.22 35.23
CA SER A 41 1.59 53.41 35.37
C SER A 41 1.62 51.84 35.35
N ALA A 42 2.44 51.34 34.41
CA ALA A 42 3.44 50.26 34.51
C ALA A 42 3.06 48.78 34.76
N GLY A 43 3.44 47.93 33.79
CA GLY A 43 4.36 46.80 34.05
C GLY A 43 3.79 45.37 34.08
N GLY A 44 4.33 44.51 33.20
CA GLY A 44 4.31 43.03 33.30
C GLY A 44 2.98 42.38 32.94
N GLY A 45 2.84 41.63 31.84
CA GLY A 45 3.63 40.44 31.53
C GLY A 45 2.89 39.22 32.07
N GLU A 46 2.17 38.52 31.18
CA GLU A 46 2.00 37.06 31.11
C GLU A 46 0.66 36.72 30.42
N ALA A 47 0.64 36.83 29.09
CA ALA A 47 -0.36 36.14 28.28
C ALA A 47 0.13 34.70 28.08
N ALA A 48 -0.52 33.75 28.76
CA ALA A 48 -0.30 32.32 28.62
C ALA A 48 -0.61 31.86 27.18
N ALA A 49 0.40 31.92 26.31
CA ALA A 49 0.34 31.31 24.99
C ALA A 49 0.49 29.79 25.15
N THR A 50 -0.62 29.06 24.99
CA THR A 50 -0.60 27.60 24.84
C THR A 50 0.21 27.24 23.60
N ALA A 51 1.49 26.94 23.80
CA ALA A 51 2.37 26.40 22.78
C ALA A 51 1.85 25.02 22.37
N ARG A 52 1.14 24.96 21.24
CA ARG A 52 0.86 23.70 20.55
C ARG A 52 2.21 23.06 20.26
N ARG A 53 2.58 22.02 21.01
CA ARG A 53 3.76 21.20 20.75
C ARG A 53 3.70 20.72 19.30
N ARG A 54 4.48 21.35 18.41
CA ARG A 54 4.69 20.85 17.06
C ARG A 54 5.33 19.48 17.20
N ARG A 55 4.57 18.43 16.86
CA ARG A 55 5.09 17.07 16.79
C ARG A 55 6.19 17.05 15.73
N TRP A 56 7.43 16.92 16.16
CA TRP A 56 8.55 16.62 15.28
C TRP A 56 8.27 15.26 14.64
N VAL A 57 7.87 15.28 13.36
CA VAL A 57 7.81 14.08 12.53
C VAL A 57 9.18 13.98 11.86
N PRO A 58 10.05 13.03 12.28
CA PRO A 58 11.33 12.86 11.60
C PRO A 58 11.05 12.58 10.12
N ALA A 59 11.72 13.31 9.24
CA ALA A 59 11.62 13.09 7.80
C ALA A 59 11.99 11.64 7.50
N LYS A 60 11.00 10.82 7.11
CA LYS A 60 11.23 9.42 6.79
C LYS A 60 12.16 9.37 5.58
N ARG A 61 13.26 8.62 5.71
CA ARG A 61 14.17 8.32 4.59
C ARG A 61 13.33 7.79 3.41
N LYS A 62 13.61 8.30 2.21
CA LYS A 62 12.93 7.86 1.00
C LYS A 62 13.16 6.34 0.84
N PRO A 63 12.11 5.55 0.59
CA PRO A 63 12.29 4.13 0.33
C PRO A 63 13.15 3.96 -0.93
N VAL A 64 14.20 3.15 -0.83
CA VAL A 64 15.02 2.78 -1.98
C VAL A 64 14.38 1.55 -2.60
N PHE A 65 14.01 1.66 -3.86
CA PHE A 65 13.47 0.55 -4.62
C PHE A 65 14.64 -0.25 -5.19
N ILE A 66 14.64 -1.55 -4.93
CA ILE A 66 15.59 -2.50 -5.50
C ILE A 66 14.90 -3.37 -6.53
N LYS A 67 15.70 -3.91 -7.45
CA LYS A 67 15.25 -4.82 -8.51
C LYS A 67 15.40 -6.28 -8.10
N VAL A 68 14.67 -7.17 -8.77
CA VAL A 68 14.67 -8.61 -8.48
C VAL A 68 16.08 -9.19 -8.66
N ASP A 69 16.79 -8.85 -9.73
CA ASP A 69 18.16 -9.31 -10.01
C ASP A 69 19.19 -8.97 -8.91
N GLN A 70 18.94 -7.92 -8.12
CA GLN A 70 19.85 -7.47 -7.06
C GLN A 70 19.63 -8.20 -5.73
N LEU A 71 18.67 -9.12 -5.66
CA LEU A 71 18.35 -9.88 -4.46
C LEU A 71 19.45 -10.91 -4.17
N LYS A 72 19.87 -10.97 -2.90
CA LYS A 72 20.90 -11.91 -2.44
C LYS A 72 20.37 -12.83 -1.33
N PRO A 73 20.84 -14.09 -1.24
CA PRO A 73 20.52 -14.98 -0.13
C PRO A 73 20.77 -14.31 1.22
N GLY A 74 19.86 -14.51 2.18
CA GLY A 74 19.99 -14.00 3.56
C GLY A 74 19.78 -12.49 3.76
N THR A 75 19.49 -11.74 2.69
CA THR A 75 19.23 -10.29 2.80
C THR A 75 17.76 -9.98 3.16
N SER A 76 17.54 -8.83 3.82
CA SER A 76 16.22 -8.40 4.29
C SER A 76 16.05 -6.88 4.24
N GLY A 77 14.81 -6.41 4.40
CA GLY A 77 14.50 -4.98 4.40
C GLY A 77 14.24 -4.39 3.01
N HIS A 78 13.96 -5.24 2.03
CA HIS A 78 13.84 -4.86 0.64
C HIS A 78 12.51 -4.19 0.34
N THR A 79 12.56 -3.19 -0.53
CA THR A 79 11.36 -2.56 -1.09
C THR A 79 11.41 -2.69 -2.60
N LEU A 80 10.39 -3.32 -3.19
CA LEU A 80 10.36 -3.61 -4.62
C LEU A 80 8.93 -3.52 -5.16
N THR A 81 8.83 -3.15 -6.42
CA THR A 81 7.57 -3.13 -7.18
C THR A 81 7.63 -4.29 -8.16
N VAL A 82 6.67 -5.21 -8.05
CA VAL A 82 6.64 -6.42 -8.86
C VAL A 82 5.24 -6.63 -9.41
N LYS A 83 5.17 -7.32 -10.55
CA LYS A 83 3.92 -7.76 -11.16
C LYS A 83 3.74 -9.24 -10.89
N VAL A 84 2.52 -9.62 -10.54
CA VAL A 84 2.14 -11.02 -10.32
C VAL A 84 1.93 -11.66 -11.68
N VAL A 85 2.69 -12.71 -12.00
CA VAL A 85 2.54 -13.50 -13.22
C VAL A 85 1.54 -14.61 -12.99
N ASP A 86 1.74 -15.38 -11.92
CA ASP A 86 0.89 -16.51 -11.56
C ASP A 86 0.70 -16.61 -10.04
N ALA A 87 -0.40 -17.20 -9.59
CA ALA A 87 -0.70 -17.38 -8.18
C ALA A 87 -1.29 -18.76 -7.91
N LYS A 88 -0.52 -19.60 -7.20
CA LYS A 88 -0.91 -20.97 -6.83
C LYS A 88 -1.14 -21.09 -5.34
N THR A 89 -2.38 -21.36 -4.94
CA THR A 89 -2.72 -21.65 -3.54
C THR A 89 -2.24 -23.05 -3.17
N VAL A 90 -1.27 -23.15 -2.25
CA VAL A 90 -0.64 -24.44 -1.90
C VAL A 90 -1.16 -25.04 -0.60
N MET A 91 -1.66 -24.23 0.34
CA MET A 91 -2.20 -24.74 1.59
C MET A 91 -3.39 -23.91 2.06
N GLN A 92 -4.51 -24.58 2.24
CA GLN A 92 -5.71 -24.05 2.90
C GLN A 92 -6.18 -25.08 3.92
N LYS A 93 -5.46 -25.19 5.05
CA LYS A 93 -5.80 -26.17 6.08
C LYS A 93 -6.82 -25.58 7.06
N GLY A 94 -8.10 -25.87 6.84
CA GLY A 94 -9.14 -25.73 7.85
C GLY A 94 -9.29 -27.03 8.62
N ARG A 95 -8.94 -27.06 9.91
CA ARG A 95 -9.36 -28.16 10.80
C ARG A 95 -10.73 -27.77 11.37
N PRO A 96 -11.80 -28.56 11.19
CA PRO A 96 -13.16 -28.19 11.58
C PRO A 96 -13.44 -28.30 13.10
N THR A 97 -12.42 -28.27 13.94
CA THR A 97 -12.54 -28.48 15.38
C THR A 97 -11.71 -27.46 16.13
N ALA A 98 -12.37 -26.65 16.96
CA ALA A 98 -11.89 -25.53 17.77
C ALA A 98 -11.98 -24.15 17.08
N ALA A 99 -12.90 -23.34 17.60
CA ALA A 99 -13.35 -22.02 17.15
C ALA A 99 -12.29 -20.88 17.21
N HIS A 100 -11.00 -21.18 17.16
CA HIS A 100 -9.94 -20.17 17.27
C HIS A 100 -8.62 -20.60 16.62
N LEU A 101 -8.65 -21.32 15.48
CA LEU A 101 -7.44 -21.55 14.71
C LEU A 101 -7.52 -20.73 13.42
N ARG A 102 -6.72 -19.66 13.34
CA ARG A 102 -6.62 -18.81 12.15
C ARG A 102 -6.37 -19.71 10.94
N LEU A 103 -7.28 -19.69 9.98
CA LEU A 103 -7.12 -20.38 8.70
C LEU A 103 -5.82 -19.88 8.07
N THR A 104 -4.77 -20.70 8.11
CA THR A 104 -3.49 -20.37 7.50
C THR A 104 -3.59 -20.66 6.02
N LYS A 105 -3.89 -19.61 5.24
CA LYS A 105 -3.83 -19.66 3.79
C LYS A 105 -2.41 -19.36 3.35
N ILE A 106 -1.83 -20.23 2.52
CA ILE A 106 -0.52 -20.02 1.92
C ILE A 106 -0.66 -20.17 0.42
N ALA A 107 -0.14 -19.20 -0.33
CA ALA A 107 0.00 -19.27 -1.76
C ALA A 107 1.46 -19.03 -2.17
N GLU A 108 1.89 -19.77 -3.18
CA GLU A 108 3.13 -19.54 -3.90
C GLU A 108 2.76 -18.76 -5.17
N CYS A 109 3.25 -17.54 -5.27
CA CYS A 109 2.97 -16.65 -6.38
C CYS A 109 4.26 -16.41 -7.16
N LEU A 110 4.21 -16.54 -8.48
CA LEU A 110 5.30 -16.12 -9.33
C LEU A 110 5.18 -14.61 -9.54
N VAL A 111 6.17 -13.85 -9.07
CA VAL A 111 6.20 -12.40 -9.20
C VAL A 111 7.50 -11.98 -9.89
N GLY A 112 7.48 -10.85 -10.60
CA GLY A 112 8.69 -10.36 -11.23
C GLY A 112 8.63 -8.91 -11.66
N ASP A 113 9.77 -8.41 -12.08
CA ASP A 113 9.96 -7.10 -12.68
C ASP A 113 10.63 -7.25 -14.05
N GLU A 114 11.10 -6.15 -14.63
CA GLU A 114 11.82 -6.19 -15.90
C GLU A 114 13.18 -6.92 -15.85
N THR A 115 13.70 -7.20 -14.65
CA THR A 115 15.02 -7.80 -14.43
C THR A 115 14.96 -9.31 -14.22
N GLY A 116 13.88 -9.81 -13.62
CA GLY A 116 13.69 -11.22 -13.39
C GLY A 116 12.41 -11.56 -12.63
N THR A 117 12.25 -12.85 -12.34
CA THR A 117 11.16 -13.41 -11.57
C THR A 117 11.66 -14.13 -10.33
N ILE A 118 10.81 -14.18 -9.30
CA ILE A 118 11.06 -14.89 -8.05
C ILE A 118 9.72 -15.39 -7.50
N VAL A 119 9.75 -16.53 -6.80
CA VAL A 119 8.60 -17.07 -6.09
C VAL A 119 8.40 -16.29 -4.79
N PHE A 120 7.23 -15.66 -4.67
CA PHE A 120 6.75 -15.01 -3.48
C PHE A 120 5.84 -15.93 -2.66
N THR A 121 6.10 -16.04 -1.37
CA THR A 121 5.25 -16.80 -0.44
C THR A 121 4.25 -15.86 0.24
N ALA A 122 3.02 -15.83 -0.26
CA ALA A 122 1.92 -15.05 0.28
C ALA A 122 1.23 -15.77 1.44
N ARG A 123 0.91 -15.05 2.51
CA ARG A 123 0.24 -15.60 3.69
C ARG A 123 -1.07 -14.87 4.02
N ASN A 124 -2.08 -15.64 4.41
CA ASN A 124 -3.38 -15.15 4.89
C ASN A 124 -4.02 -14.15 3.91
N GLU A 125 -4.27 -12.92 4.37
CA GLU A 125 -4.88 -11.84 3.59
C GLU A 125 -4.04 -11.41 2.38
N GLN A 126 -2.73 -11.66 2.39
CA GLN A 126 -1.88 -11.36 1.23
C GLN A 126 -2.28 -12.19 0.01
N VAL A 127 -2.80 -13.40 0.22
CA VAL A 127 -3.23 -14.30 -0.87
C VAL A 127 -4.35 -13.64 -1.69
N ASP A 128 -5.26 -12.94 -1.04
CA ASP A 128 -6.40 -12.31 -1.71
C ASP A 128 -5.99 -11.07 -2.55
N LEU A 129 -4.81 -10.49 -2.25
CA LEU A 129 -4.20 -9.39 -3.01
C LEU A 129 -3.39 -9.87 -4.23
N MET A 130 -2.95 -11.12 -4.23
CA MET A 130 -2.05 -11.69 -5.25
C MET A 130 -2.83 -12.20 -6.45
N LYS A 131 -3.47 -11.28 -7.18
CA LYS A 131 -4.18 -11.60 -8.42
C LYS A 131 -3.20 -11.59 -9.60
N PRO A 132 -3.23 -12.57 -10.51
CA PRO A 132 -2.39 -12.56 -11.70
C PRO A 132 -2.66 -11.28 -12.52
N GLY A 133 -1.58 -10.68 -13.03
CA GLY A 133 -1.61 -9.41 -13.75
C GLY A 133 -1.59 -8.15 -12.87
N ALA A 134 -1.81 -8.26 -11.56
CA ALA A 134 -1.75 -7.11 -10.66
C ALA A 134 -0.31 -6.64 -10.40
N THR A 135 -0.13 -5.34 -10.24
CA THR A 135 1.12 -4.75 -9.77
C THR A 135 1.03 -4.50 -8.28
N ILE A 136 2.06 -4.92 -7.54
CA ILE A 136 2.13 -4.83 -6.10
C ILE A 136 3.47 -4.21 -5.67
N ILE A 137 3.45 -3.53 -4.54
CA ILE A 137 4.63 -3.01 -3.87
C ILE A 137 4.82 -3.82 -2.59
N LEU A 138 5.96 -4.47 -2.49
CA LEU A 138 6.38 -5.21 -1.33
C LEU A 138 7.33 -4.33 -0.52
N ARG A 139 6.95 -4.03 0.73
CA ARG A 139 7.79 -3.23 1.64
C ARG A 139 8.33 -4.07 2.77
N ASN A 140 9.61 -3.88 3.09
CA ASN A 140 10.34 -4.64 4.10
C ASN A 140 10.21 -6.16 3.86
N ALA A 141 10.42 -6.55 2.61
CA ALA A 141 10.51 -7.93 2.19
C ALA A 141 11.88 -8.52 2.57
N LYS A 142 11.93 -9.83 2.70
CA LYS A 142 13.13 -10.60 2.99
C LYS A 142 13.26 -11.76 2.02
N ILE A 143 14.50 -12.21 1.83
CA ILE A 143 14.79 -13.47 1.15
C ILE A 143 14.78 -14.59 2.19
N ASP A 144 13.90 -15.55 1.97
CA ASP A 144 13.81 -16.80 2.72
C ASP A 144 14.48 -17.90 1.90
N MET A 145 15.44 -18.60 2.51
CA MET A 145 16.09 -19.73 1.85
C MET A 145 15.23 -20.97 2.06
N PHE A 146 14.77 -21.58 0.97
CA PHE A 146 13.96 -22.78 1.01
C PHE A 146 14.57 -23.86 0.13
N LYS A 147 15.08 -24.93 0.76
CA LYS A 147 15.70 -26.09 0.09
C LYS A 147 16.79 -25.70 -0.92
N GLY A 148 17.65 -24.75 -0.57
CA GLY A 148 18.73 -24.27 -1.45
C GLY A 148 18.30 -23.14 -2.40
N SER A 149 17.00 -22.91 -2.62
CA SER A 149 16.54 -21.83 -3.50
C SER A 149 16.06 -20.60 -2.74
N MET A 150 16.20 -19.43 -3.36
CA MET A 150 15.68 -18.17 -2.80
C MET A 150 14.17 -18.04 -3.00
N ARG A 151 13.47 -17.58 -1.97
CA ARG A 151 12.06 -17.20 -2.01
C ARG A 151 11.85 -15.83 -1.39
N LEU A 152 10.94 -15.06 -1.96
CA LEU A 152 10.58 -13.76 -1.42
C LEU A 152 9.46 -13.91 -0.38
N ALA A 153 9.60 -13.27 0.77
CA ALA A 153 8.58 -13.22 1.80
C ALA A 153 8.48 -11.82 2.42
N VAL A 154 7.31 -11.47 2.96
CA VAL A 154 7.13 -10.23 3.73
C VAL A 154 7.41 -10.50 5.20
N ASP A 155 8.25 -9.66 5.81
CA ASP A 155 8.57 -9.76 7.23
C ASP A 155 7.42 -9.24 8.13
N LYS A 156 7.49 -9.46 9.44
CA LYS A 156 6.45 -9.06 10.42
C LYS A 156 6.10 -7.56 10.42
N TRP A 157 7.05 -6.70 10.04
CA TRP A 157 6.86 -5.26 9.92
C TRP A 157 6.56 -4.81 8.48
N GLY A 158 6.65 -5.74 7.54
CA GLY A 158 6.44 -5.47 6.13
C GLY A 158 4.97 -5.47 5.75
N ARG A 159 4.69 -4.88 4.60
CA ARG A 159 3.34 -4.75 4.06
C ARG A 159 3.35 -4.98 2.55
N VAL A 160 2.25 -5.53 2.06
CA VAL A 160 1.94 -5.64 0.64
C VAL A 160 0.94 -4.53 0.33
N GLU A 161 1.24 -3.74 -0.70
CA GLU A 161 0.31 -2.74 -1.23
C GLU A 161 0.02 -3.05 -2.69
N VAL A 162 -1.23 -2.91 -3.09
CA VAL A 162 -1.59 -2.94 -4.51
C VAL A 162 -1.31 -1.55 -5.06
N ALA A 163 -0.57 -1.50 -6.16
CA ALA A 163 -0.23 -0.26 -6.84
C ALA A 163 -0.97 -0.15 -8.17
N GLU A 164 -0.88 1.02 -8.78
CA GLU A 164 -1.32 1.22 -10.15
C GLU A 164 -0.60 0.25 -11.10
N PRO A 165 -1.28 -0.23 -12.16
CA PRO A 165 -0.71 -1.18 -13.09
C PRO A 165 0.53 -0.56 -13.76
N ALA A 166 1.71 -1.12 -13.45
CA ALA A 166 2.94 -0.66 -14.05
C ALA A 166 3.09 -1.20 -15.47
N VAL A 167 3.69 -0.38 -16.34
CA VAL A 167 3.78 -0.63 -17.79
C VAL A 167 5.00 -1.49 -18.17
N PHE A 168 5.74 -2.04 -17.21
CA PHE A 168 6.89 -2.89 -17.50
C PHE A 168 6.47 -4.32 -17.87
N SER A 169 7.22 -4.92 -18.81
CA SER A 169 7.12 -6.35 -19.10
C SER A 169 7.97 -7.12 -18.10
N VAL A 170 7.40 -8.16 -17.50
CA VAL A 170 8.14 -9.05 -16.60
C VAL A 170 9.08 -9.91 -17.44
N LYS A 171 10.31 -10.11 -16.95
CA LYS A 171 11.27 -11.01 -17.57
C LYS A 171 11.21 -12.38 -16.90
N ASP A 172 10.44 -13.29 -17.48
CA ASP A 172 10.27 -14.66 -17.00
C ASP A 172 11.47 -15.58 -17.25
N ASP A 173 12.36 -15.22 -18.19
CA ASP A 173 13.59 -15.98 -18.49
C ASP A 173 14.56 -16.09 -17.29
N ASN A 174 14.59 -15.08 -16.43
CA ASN A 174 15.54 -15.00 -15.31
C ASN A 174 14.83 -15.28 -13.99
N ASN A 175 14.63 -16.55 -13.65
CA ASN A 175 13.94 -16.96 -12.44
C ASN A 175 14.92 -17.30 -11.30
N LEU A 176 15.02 -16.42 -10.31
CA LEU A 176 15.93 -16.56 -9.17
C LEU A 176 15.53 -17.68 -8.20
N SER A 177 14.28 -18.15 -8.24
CA SER A 177 13.83 -19.25 -7.40
C SER A 177 14.16 -20.63 -7.95
N LEU A 178 14.62 -20.73 -9.21
CA LEU A 178 15.15 -21.98 -9.76
C LEU A 178 16.65 -22.12 -9.50
N VAL A 179 17.32 -21.02 -9.14
CA VAL A 179 18.74 -21.03 -8.81
C VAL A 179 18.93 -21.66 -7.43
N GLU A 180 19.74 -22.70 -7.40
CA GLU A 180 20.15 -23.38 -6.18
C GLU A 180 21.46 -22.77 -5.67
N TYR A 181 21.47 -22.40 -4.39
CA TYR A 181 22.63 -21.87 -3.70
C TYR A 181 23.10 -22.88 -2.66
N GLU A 182 24.39 -23.19 -2.71
CA GLU A 182 25.07 -23.98 -1.69
C GLU A 182 25.70 -23.04 -0.65
N LEU A 183 25.57 -23.41 0.62
CA LEU A 183 26.22 -22.69 1.70
C LEU A 183 27.68 -23.14 1.77
N VAL A 184 28.57 -22.32 1.23
CA VAL A 184 30.01 -22.53 1.34
C VAL A 184 30.50 -21.93 2.65
N ASN A 185 30.85 -22.78 3.62
CA ASN A 185 31.61 -22.36 4.79
C ASN A 185 33.06 -22.15 4.36
N VAL A 186 33.47 -20.90 4.17
CA VAL A 186 34.88 -20.59 4.00
C VAL A 186 35.53 -20.74 5.37
N VAL A 187 36.26 -21.84 5.57
CA VAL A 187 37.16 -21.97 6.71
C VAL A 187 38.39 -21.17 6.31
N GLU A 188 38.56 -19.99 6.90
CA GLU A 188 39.81 -19.23 6.74
C GLU A 188 40.94 -20.05 7.41
N GLU A 189 41.95 -20.44 6.62
CA GLU A 189 43.18 -21.08 7.08
C GLU A 189 44.17 -20.05 7.64
#